data_AF-A0A836KWF4-F1
#
_entry.id   AF-A0A836KWF4-F1
#
_cell.length_a   1.000
_cell.length_b   1.000
_cell.length_c   1.000
_cell.angle_alpha   90.00
_cell.angle_beta   90.00
_cell.angle_gamma   90.00
#
_symmetry.space_group_name_H-M   'P 1'
#
loop_
_entity.id
_entity.type
_entity.pdbx_description
1 polymer ?
#
loop_
_entity_poly.entity_id
_entity_poly.type
_entity_poly.pdbx_seq_one_letter_code
_entity_poly.pdbx_strand_id
1 'polypeptide(L)'
;MDSTSTTSTEANAPLSVATAGASTSDPMNIRQPCQHSGKRPPMANSGASQKQRPPQPAYAGKSSGRTSELGISDFESPYGAVAVSRDGQSRRADSALDDAQNGDFSSPAAPLDRPRDEEFDAVEQRARMALESIATRAEEVEPNMGEHIEVLQSYRTACQARAMYREAYLVQQVLRNLRLEEESRHVRGITEQQMEERRMLEEAHRQEFREFHHSWNARIDAFEEEQLEAELALLERQNEELLRFQKEMRDFQPRLIKFSRSLLESRLRQQTLAKQRDYVGAQAQKVHAEAIELADGERFEAARATLFERREYAMHHRHQQELYALRMKVESRRLYLERYRKQELDVLLQRYINIRRSMESQQNIVRNKTGTLLLKHACNMKTDNSGTAVLVESAGSGAFGTVVQRRQAHELHAPLSQAERASAEVHDGSRLL
;
A
#
# COMPACT_ATOMS: atom_id res chain seq x y z
N MET A 1 62.57 17.29 -3.62
CA MET A 1 62.16 17.34 -5.03
C MET A 1 60.65 17.24 -5.05
N ASP A 2 59.85 18.26 -5.29
CA ASP A 2 59.99 19.71 -5.40
C ASP A 2 58.53 20.20 -5.20
N SER A 3 58.30 21.11 -4.26
CA SER A 3 58.14 22.57 -4.52
C SER A 3 56.81 22.86 -5.24
N THR A 4 55.81 23.48 -4.59
CA THR A 4 55.54 24.94 -4.45
C THR A 4 54.11 25.15 -4.98
N SER A 5 53.21 26.01 -4.51
CA SER A 5 53.29 27.37 -3.94
C SER A 5 51.87 27.74 -3.44
N THR A 6 51.66 28.30 -2.23
CA THR A 6 51.48 29.76 -1.90
C THR A 6 50.39 30.46 -2.72
N THR A 7 49.35 31.12 -2.16
CA THR A 7 49.27 32.33 -1.29
C THR A 7 47.85 32.40 -0.65
N SER A 8 47.53 32.88 0.56
CA SER A 8 47.93 33.98 1.47
C SER A 8 47.49 35.40 1.06
N THR A 9 46.41 35.92 1.68
CA THR A 9 46.21 37.32 2.21
C THR A 9 44.87 37.36 2.99
N GLU A 10 44.73 37.53 4.31
CA GLU A 10 45.05 38.62 5.27
C GLU A 10 44.32 39.97 5.09
N ALA A 11 43.45 40.32 6.07
CA ALA A 11 43.27 41.62 6.76
C ALA A 11 41.97 41.57 7.62
N ASN A 12 42.00 41.63 8.97
CA ASN A 12 42.08 42.82 9.86
C ASN A 12 41.06 43.93 9.46
N ALA A 13 40.19 44.50 10.30
CA ALA A 13 40.24 44.81 11.74
C ALA A 13 38.83 45.27 12.26
N PRO A 14 38.66 45.61 13.56
CA PRO A 14 37.38 45.73 14.29
C PRO A 14 36.93 47.18 14.62
N LEU A 15 35.75 47.35 15.25
CA LEU A 15 35.21 48.47 16.10
C LEU A 15 33.67 48.46 15.98
N SER A 16 32.77 48.82 16.92
CA SER A 16 32.77 49.63 18.15
C SER A 16 31.42 49.32 18.88
N VAL A 17 31.37 49.10 20.20
CA VAL A 17 30.94 50.04 21.27
C VAL A 17 29.59 50.77 21.04
N ALA A 18 28.58 50.52 21.90
CA ALA A 18 28.03 51.51 22.86
C ALA A 18 26.60 51.19 23.38
N THR A 19 26.44 51.32 24.71
CA THR A 19 25.30 51.90 25.48
C THR A 19 23.93 51.21 25.46
N ALA A 20 23.46 50.64 26.58
CA ALA A 20 22.92 51.27 27.79
C ALA A 20 21.47 51.79 27.63
N GLY A 21 20.56 51.23 28.43
CA GLY A 21 19.16 51.66 28.53
C GLY A 21 18.42 50.85 29.59
N ALA A 22 18.57 51.25 30.85
CA ALA A 22 17.75 50.83 31.97
C ALA A 22 16.33 51.42 31.84
N SER A 23 15.30 50.67 32.24
CA SER A 23 14.12 51.30 32.84
C SER A 23 13.42 50.33 33.80
N THR A 24 13.06 50.92 34.93
CA THR A 24 12.60 50.37 36.20
C THR A 24 11.12 50.73 36.35
N SER A 25 10.30 49.83 36.90
CA SER A 25 9.02 50.03 37.62
C SER A 25 8.14 48.78 37.41
N ASP A 26 7.41 48.20 38.36
CA ASP A 26 7.19 48.46 39.79
C ASP A 26 6.55 47.17 40.38
N PRO A 27 6.78 46.81 41.65
CA PRO A 27 6.15 45.68 42.32
C PRO A 27 5.14 46.13 43.39
N MET A 28 3.90 45.66 43.34
CA MET A 28 2.88 45.72 44.42
C MET A 28 1.68 44.84 44.01
N ASN A 29 0.91 44.14 44.84
CA ASN A 29 0.96 43.82 46.26
C ASN A 29 -0.23 42.85 46.56
N ILE A 30 0.00 41.84 47.42
CA ILE A 30 -0.85 41.38 48.54
C ILE A 30 -2.19 40.62 48.28
N ARG A 31 -2.28 39.49 49.01
CA ARG A 31 -3.43 38.78 49.65
C ARG A 31 -3.82 37.47 48.98
N GLN A 32 -4.11 36.36 49.67
CA GLN A 32 -3.92 35.85 51.04
C GLN A 32 -4.36 34.35 51.00
N PRO A 33 -4.22 33.56 52.07
CA PRO A 33 -4.15 32.09 52.02
C PRO A 33 -5.50 31.39 52.16
N CYS A 34 -5.59 30.18 51.59
CA CYS A 34 -6.64 29.21 51.92
C CYS A 34 -6.04 27.92 52.47
N GLN A 35 -6.78 27.36 53.42
CA GLN A 35 -6.37 26.44 54.46
C GLN A 35 -6.45 24.96 54.07
N HIS A 36 -5.84 24.16 54.95
CA HIS A 36 -5.85 22.70 55.12
C HIS A 36 -7.12 21.91 54.72
N SER A 37 -6.87 20.76 54.10
CA SER A 37 -7.26 19.41 54.59
C SER A 37 -6.46 18.39 53.75
N GLY A 38 -5.82 17.34 54.23
CA GLY A 38 -6.12 16.48 55.36
C GLY A 38 -6.61 15.13 54.81
N LYS A 39 -5.70 14.17 54.55
CA LYS A 39 -5.91 12.71 54.67
C LYS A 39 -4.68 11.89 54.24
N ARG A 40 -3.99 11.33 55.25
CA ARG A 40 -3.22 10.07 55.22
C ARG A 40 -4.20 8.88 55.09
N PRO A 41 -3.80 7.72 54.58
CA PRO A 41 -3.46 6.60 55.49
C PRO A 41 -2.31 5.71 54.92
N PRO A 42 -2.05 4.48 55.40
CA PRO A 42 -0.85 4.17 56.20
C PRO A 42 0.14 3.21 55.52
N MET A 43 1.33 3.12 56.11
CA MET A 43 2.34 2.09 55.81
C MET A 43 2.06 0.78 56.55
N ALA A 44 2.18 -0.34 55.83
CA ALA A 44 2.65 -1.68 56.21
C ALA A 44 2.61 -2.51 54.90
N ASN A 45 3.49 -3.45 54.55
CA ASN A 45 4.46 -4.21 55.31
C ASN A 45 5.48 -4.84 54.33
N SER A 46 6.65 -5.15 54.87
CA SER A 46 7.77 -5.88 54.26
C SER A 46 7.38 -7.27 53.71
N GLY A 47 8.06 -7.73 52.65
CA GLY A 47 7.96 -9.12 52.21
C GLY A 47 8.79 -9.49 50.97
N ALA A 48 10.03 -9.93 51.22
CA ALA A 48 10.76 -10.99 50.53
C ALA A 48 10.85 -11.06 48.98
N SER A 49 12.08 -10.83 48.50
CA SER A 49 12.82 -11.60 47.49
C SER A 49 12.12 -12.78 46.79
N GLN A 50 11.97 -12.70 45.46
CA GLN A 50 12.32 -13.83 44.59
C GLN A 50 12.71 -13.36 43.19
N LYS A 51 13.99 -13.54 42.86
CA LYS A 51 14.52 -13.48 41.49
C LYS A 51 13.85 -14.59 40.67
N GLN A 52 13.13 -14.25 39.61
CA GLN A 52 12.88 -15.19 38.52
C GLN A 52 13.60 -14.71 37.27
N ARG A 53 14.50 -15.60 36.82
CA ARG A 53 15.35 -15.53 35.64
C ARG A 53 14.51 -15.97 34.43
N PRO A 54 14.72 -15.40 33.24
CA PRO A 54 14.00 -15.80 32.03
C PRO A 54 14.48 -17.17 31.52
N PRO A 55 13.62 -18.00 30.90
CA PRO A 55 14.08 -19.15 30.15
C PRO A 55 14.51 -18.72 28.75
N GLN A 56 15.75 -19.04 28.40
CA GLN A 56 16.27 -19.09 27.03
C GLN A 56 16.22 -20.55 26.51
N PRO A 57 16.30 -20.74 25.19
CA PRO A 57 15.71 -21.87 24.48
C PRO A 57 16.65 -23.08 24.37
N ALA A 58 16.07 -24.28 24.30
CA ALA A 58 16.81 -25.50 23.99
C ALA A 58 16.85 -25.75 22.47
N TYR A 59 18.06 -26.05 22.01
CA TYR A 59 18.43 -26.57 20.70
C TYR A 59 17.94 -28.01 20.47
N ALA A 60 17.59 -28.34 19.21
CA ALA A 60 17.81 -29.60 18.46
C ALA A 60 16.64 -29.76 17.45
N GLY A 61 16.80 -29.79 16.13
CA GLY A 61 17.57 -30.68 15.25
C GLY A 61 16.87 -30.61 13.87
N LYS A 62 17.55 -30.26 12.78
CA LYS A 62 18.06 -31.14 11.71
C LYS A 62 17.03 -32.01 10.96
N SER A 63 17.11 -31.92 9.63
CA SER A 63 16.60 -32.81 8.56
C SER A 63 15.11 -32.66 8.21
N SER A 64 14.61 -32.85 6.99
CA SER A 64 15.14 -32.91 5.63
C SER A 64 13.93 -33.11 4.71
N GLY A 65 13.93 -32.52 3.51
CA GLY A 65 13.37 -33.11 2.29
C GLY A 65 11.86 -33.41 2.14
N ARG A 66 11.32 -32.80 1.06
CA ARG A 66 10.65 -33.47 -0.08
C ARG A 66 9.17 -33.91 0.01
N THR A 67 8.37 -33.25 -0.86
CA THR A 67 7.40 -33.77 -1.86
C THR A 67 6.07 -34.44 -1.49
N SER A 68 5.07 -34.05 -2.29
CA SER A 68 3.86 -34.78 -2.75
C SER A 68 2.65 -34.75 -1.80
N GLU A 69 1.56 -34.07 -2.18
CA GLU A 69 0.46 -34.47 -3.09
C GLU A 69 -0.61 -35.36 -2.44
N LEU A 70 -1.86 -34.91 -2.62
CA LEU A 70 -3.16 -35.62 -2.66
C LEU A 70 -3.95 -35.95 -1.38
N GLY A 71 -5.28 -35.74 -1.51
CA GLY A 71 -6.39 -36.12 -0.61
C GLY A 71 -7.25 -34.90 -0.25
N ILE A 72 -8.34 -34.53 -0.96
CA ILE A 72 -9.62 -35.18 -1.30
C ILE A 72 -10.49 -35.53 -0.07
N SER A 73 -11.78 -35.16 -0.19
CA SER A 73 -12.97 -35.39 0.65
C SER A 73 -13.29 -34.30 1.67
N ASP A 74 -14.53 -33.91 1.94
CA ASP A 74 -15.86 -34.08 1.33
C ASP A 74 -16.79 -33.19 2.19
N PHE A 75 -17.77 -32.47 1.62
CA PHE A 75 -19.12 -32.37 2.19
C PHE A 75 -20.13 -31.64 1.28
N GLU A 76 -21.00 -32.46 0.70
CA GLU A 76 -22.46 -32.37 0.54
C GLU A 76 -23.18 -31.18 -0.17
N SER A 77 -23.80 -31.59 -1.29
CA SER A 77 -25.01 -31.08 -1.94
C SER A 77 -26.28 -31.35 -1.10
N PRO A 78 -27.47 -30.78 -1.43
CA PRO A 78 -28.43 -31.59 -2.21
C PRO A 78 -29.39 -30.83 -3.17
N TYR A 79 -30.05 -31.63 -4.02
CA TYR A 79 -31.24 -31.42 -4.88
C TYR A 79 -31.00 -30.83 -6.30
N GLY A 80 -31.54 -31.38 -7.39
CA GLY A 80 -32.47 -32.50 -7.58
C GLY A 80 -32.80 -32.66 -9.08
N ALA A 81 -33.18 -33.88 -9.44
CA ALA A 81 -33.38 -34.44 -10.78
C ALA A 81 -34.47 -33.79 -11.66
N VAL A 82 -34.42 -33.98 -12.99
CA VAL A 82 -35.28 -34.89 -13.79
C VAL A 82 -34.78 -34.89 -15.25
N ALA A 83 -34.45 -36.07 -15.79
CA ALA A 83 -34.30 -36.32 -17.22
C ALA A 83 -35.13 -37.57 -17.57
N VAL A 84 -35.95 -37.47 -18.62
CA VAL A 84 -36.75 -38.58 -19.17
C VAL A 84 -36.26 -38.84 -20.59
N SER A 85 -35.68 -40.03 -20.78
CA SER A 85 -35.47 -40.68 -22.08
C SER A 85 -36.74 -41.42 -22.48
N ARG A 86 -37.04 -41.46 -23.79
CA ARG A 86 -37.97 -42.45 -24.35
C ARG A 86 -37.48 -42.93 -25.72
N ASP A 87 -37.17 -44.22 -25.76
CA ASP A 87 -36.92 -45.04 -26.95
C ASP A 87 -38.17 -45.16 -27.84
N GLY A 88 -37.96 -45.44 -29.14
CA GLY A 88 -39.05 -45.80 -30.06
C GLY A 88 -38.57 -46.20 -31.45
N GLN A 89 -38.49 -47.51 -31.66
CA GLN A 89 -38.03 -48.24 -32.84
C GLN A 89 -38.88 -48.06 -34.12
N SER A 90 -38.20 -48.22 -35.27
CA SER A 90 -38.57 -49.09 -36.41
C SER A 90 -39.93 -48.93 -37.10
N ARG A 91 -39.91 -48.66 -38.42
CA ARG A 91 -40.35 -49.62 -39.44
C ARG A 91 -40.10 -49.14 -40.88
N ARG A 92 -39.45 -50.01 -41.65
CA ARG A 92 -39.49 -50.08 -43.12
C ARG A 92 -40.89 -50.47 -43.57
N ALA A 93 -41.33 -49.95 -44.71
CA ALA A 93 -42.22 -50.66 -45.62
C ALA A 93 -42.05 -50.06 -47.03
N ASP A 94 -41.36 -50.82 -47.88
CA ASP A 94 -41.48 -50.77 -49.33
C ASP A 94 -42.89 -51.24 -49.73
N SER A 95 -43.51 -50.58 -50.70
CA SER A 95 -44.60 -51.13 -51.52
C SER A 95 -44.68 -50.35 -52.82
N ALA A 96 -44.30 -51.04 -53.89
CA ALA A 96 -44.38 -50.61 -55.28
C ALA A 96 -45.68 -51.08 -55.93
N LEU A 97 -45.98 -50.50 -57.10
CA LEU A 97 -46.94 -50.92 -58.14
C LEU A 97 -48.43 -50.62 -57.81
N ASP A 98 -49.31 -50.18 -58.71
CA ASP A 98 -49.25 -50.09 -60.17
C ASP A 98 -50.37 -49.16 -60.71
N ASP A 99 -50.16 -48.72 -61.94
CA ASP A 99 -51.11 -48.48 -63.03
C ASP A 99 -52.17 -47.34 -63.03
N ALA A 100 -51.93 -46.45 -64.02
CA ALA A 100 -52.81 -46.04 -65.10
C ALA A 100 -54.14 -45.32 -64.79
N GLN A 101 -54.24 -44.05 -65.24
CA GLN A 101 -55.00 -43.71 -66.45
C GLN A 101 -54.92 -42.20 -66.79
N ASN A 102 -54.59 -41.95 -68.05
CA ASN A 102 -55.04 -40.89 -68.98
C ASN A 102 -55.77 -39.65 -68.43
N GLY A 103 -55.28 -38.49 -68.86
CA GLY A 103 -56.02 -37.23 -68.80
C GLY A 103 -55.26 -36.06 -69.43
N ASP A 104 -55.07 -36.13 -70.75
CA ASP A 104 -54.72 -34.98 -71.60
C ASP A 104 -55.72 -33.84 -71.35
N PHE A 105 -55.26 -32.71 -70.80
CA PHE A 105 -55.89 -31.40 -71.00
C PHE A 105 -54.82 -30.32 -70.96
N SER A 106 -54.35 -29.95 -72.16
CA SER A 106 -53.78 -28.62 -72.39
C SER A 106 -54.86 -27.58 -72.12
N SER A 107 -54.60 -26.66 -71.20
CA SER A 107 -55.28 -25.36 -71.16
C SER A 107 -54.32 -24.28 -70.69
N PRO A 108 -54.43 -23.07 -71.28
CA PRO A 108 -53.40 -22.05 -71.25
C PRO A 108 -53.41 -21.28 -69.92
N ALA A 109 -52.26 -20.65 -69.64
CA ALA A 109 -52.00 -19.76 -68.53
C ALA A 109 -53.20 -18.87 -68.15
N ALA A 110 -53.76 -19.15 -66.97
CA ALA A 110 -54.59 -18.23 -66.21
C ALA A 110 -53.71 -17.59 -65.12
N PRO A 111 -53.71 -16.26 -64.95
CA PRO A 111 -53.05 -15.61 -63.82
C PRO A 111 -53.70 -16.11 -62.53
N LEU A 112 -52.97 -16.93 -61.76
CA LEU A 112 -53.35 -17.22 -60.39
C LEU A 112 -53.18 -15.91 -59.59
N ASP A 113 -54.26 -15.15 -59.47
CA ASP A 113 -54.48 -14.27 -58.33
C ASP A 113 -54.45 -15.16 -57.08
N ARG A 114 -53.23 -15.38 -56.57
CA ARG A 114 -53.00 -15.87 -55.22
C ARG A 114 -53.74 -14.92 -54.28
N PRO A 115 -54.51 -15.41 -53.30
CA PRO A 115 -55.03 -14.55 -52.25
C PRO A 115 -53.84 -13.76 -51.68
N ARG A 116 -53.98 -12.43 -51.62
CA ARG A 116 -53.02 -11.61 -50.87
C ARG A 116 -53.09 -12.10 -49.43
N ASP A 117 -52.10 -12.88 -48.98
CA ASP A 117 -52.06 -13.25 -47.57
C ASP A 117 -51.70 -11.98 -46.79
N GLU A 118 -52.73 -11.32 -46.23
CA GLU A 118 -52.62 -10.10 -45.41
C GLU A 118 -51.61 -10.28 -44.26
N GLU A 119 -51.43 -11.51 -43.80
CA GLU A 119 -50.44 -11.91 -42.80
C GLU A 119 -48.99 -11.65 -43.27
N PHE A 120 -48.67 -11.89 -44.54
CA PHE A 120 -47.34 -11.63 -45.06
C PHE A 120 -47.10 -10.12 -45.21
N ASP A 121 -48.09 -9.39 -45.72
CA ASP A 121 -47.98 -7.95 -45.91
C ASP A 121 -47.71 -7.25 -44.56
N ALA A 122 -48.31 -7.76 -43.47
CA ALA A 122 -48.03 -7.30 -42.11
C ALA A 122 -46.62 -7.65 -41.61
N VAL A 123 -46.04 -8.80 -41.99
CA VAL A 123 -44.65 -9.17 -41.66
C VAL A 123 -43.68 -8.31 -42.49
N GLU A 124 -43.96 -8.08 -43.76
CA GLU A 124 -43.15 -7.26 -44.66
C GLU A 124 -43.12 -5.80 -44.20
N GLN A 125 -44.28 -5.23 -43.83
CA GLN A 125 -44.34 -3.87 -43.27
C GLN A 125 -43.50 -3.76 -42.00
N ARG A 126 -43.60 -4.72 -41.07
CA ARG A 126 -42.76 -4.76 -39.87
C ARG A 126 -41.26 -4.86 -40.20
N ALA A 127 -40.88 -5.66 -41.19
CA ALA A 127 -39.50 -5.76 -41.64
C ALA A 127 -38.97 -4.47 -42.28
N ARG A 128 -39.79 -3.78 -43.08
CA ARG A 128 -39.45 -2.48 -43.66
C ARG A 128 -39.22 -1.42 -42.58
N MET A 129 -40.11 -1.34 -41.59
CA MET A 129 -39.95 -0.45 -40.45
C MET A 129 -38.66 -0.77 -39.66
N ALA A 130 -38.33 -2.05 -39.47
CA ALA A 130 -37.09 -2.45 -38.82
C ALA A 130 -35.84 -2.02 -39.63
N LEU A 131 -35.84 -2.22 -40.95
CA LEU A 131 -34.74 -1.81 -41.82
C LEU A 131 -34.57 -0.29 -41.90
N GLU A 132 -35.68 0.45 -41.93
CA GLU A 132 -35.67 1.92 -41.89
C GLU A 132 -35.12 2.43 -40.56
N SER A 133 -35.52 1.81 -39.44
CA SER A 133 -34.96 2.13 -38.12
C SER A 133 -33.46 1.85 -38.04
N ILE A 134 -32.97 0.77 -38.66
CA ILE A 134 -31.53 0.48 -38.74
C ILE A 134 -30.80 1.52 -39.61
N ALA A 135 -31.37 1.91 -40.75
CA ALA A 135 -30.75 2.86 -41.67
C ALA A 135 -30.69 4.29 -41.11
N THR A 136 -31.66 4.66 -40.26
CA THR A 136 -31.75 5.99 -39.62
C THR A 136 -31.01 6.08 -38.28
N ARG A 137 -30.42 4.98 -37.79
CA ARG A 137 -29.80 4.80 -36.46
C ARG A 137 -28.53 5.64 -36.20
N ALA A 138 -28.31 6.73 -36.93
CA ALA A 138 -27.16 7.60 -36.75
C ALA A 138 -27.17 8.33 -35.38
N GLU A 139 -28.33 8.57 -34.76
CA GLU A 139 -28.40 9.39 -33.54
C GLU A 139 -29.43 8.86 -32.50
N GLU A 140 -28.90 8.42 -31.35
CA GLU A 140 -29.42 8.58 -29.98
C GLU A 140 -30.43 7.63 -29.31
N VAL A 141 -31.11 6.72 -29.99
CA VAL A 141 -31.89 5.68 -29.29
C VAL A 141 -31.30 4.33 -29.59
N GLU A 142 -31.04 3.52 -28.57
CA GLU A 142 -30.64 2.13 -28.70
C GLU A 142 -31.89 1.29 -28.94
N PRO A 143 -32.31 1.03 -30.20
CA PRO A 143 -33.38 0.10 -30.44
C PRO A 143 -32.97 -1.27 -29.91
N ASN A 144 -33.97 -2.02 -29.45
CA ASN A 144 -33.79 -3.40 -29.04
C ASN A 144 -33.34 -4.21 -30.26
N MET A 145 -32.02 -4.34 -30.45
CA MET A 145 -31.41 -5.00 -31.60
C MET A 145 -31.90 -6.46 -31.71
N GLY A 146 -32.26 -7.06 -30.57
CA GLY A 146 -32.96 -8.35 -30.48
C GLY A 146 -34.31 -8.36 -31.19
N GLU A 147 -35.15 -7.34 -31.00
CA GLU A 147 -36.46 -7.23 -31.67
C GLU A 147 -36.31 -7.10 -33.19
N HIS A 148 -35.33 -6.33 -33.66
CA HIS A 148 -35.04 -6.24 -35.09
C HIS A 148 -34.55 -7.57 -35.67
N ILE A 149 -33.71 -8.30 -34.94
CA ILE A 149 -33.23 -9.63 -35.32
C ILE A 149 -34.40 -10.63 -35.40
N GLU A 150 -35.37 -10.57 -34.48
CA GLU A 150 -36.55 -11.45 -34.48
C GLU A 150 -37.49 -11.14 -35.64
N VAL A 151 -37.81 -9.86 -35.88
CA VAL A 151 -38.68 -9.42 -36.99
C VAL A 151 -38.09 -9.82 -38.35
N LEU A 152 -36.79 -9.61 -38.55
CA LEU A 152 -36.11 -9.97 -39.81
C LEU A 152 -35.99 -11.50 -39.98
N GLN A 153 -35.91 -12.27 -38.89
CA GLN A 153 -35.98 -13.74 -38.95
C GLN A 153 -37.37 -14.22 -39.40
N SER A 154 -38.43 -13.65 -38.82
CA SER A 154 -39.81 -13.96 -39.24
C SER A 154 -40.02 -13.63 -40.72
N TYR A 155 -39.54 -12.48 -41.18
CA TYR A 155 -39.63 -12.07 -42.59
C TYR A 155 -38.86 -13.01 -43.52
N ARG A 156 -37.63 -13.40 -43.16
CA ARG A 156 -36.85 -14.38 -43.93
C ARG A 156 -37.61 -15.70 -44.08
N THR A 157 -38.20 -16.22 -43.00
CA THR A 157 -38.97 -17.48 -43.06
C THR A 157 -40.21 -17.36 -43.95
N ALA A 158 -40.87 -16.20 -43.94
CA ALA A 158 -42.01 -15.92 -44.79
C ALA A 158 -41.62 -15.83 -46.28
N CYS A 159 -40.49 -15.18 -46.60
CA CYS A 159 -39.93 -15.17 -47.96
C CYS A 159 -39.56 -16.57 -48.45
N GLN A 160 -39.01 -17.43 -47.59
CA GLN A 160 -38.69 -18.83 -47.93
C GLN A 160 -39.94 -19.66 -48.23
N ALA A 161 -40.99 -19.53 -47.41
CA ALA A 161 -42.27 -20.22 -47.63
C ALA A 161 -42.90 -19.86 -48.99
N ARG A 162 -42.69 -18.63 -49.46
CA ARG A 162 -43.16 -18.12 -50.76
C ARG A 162 -42.19 -18.30 -51.92
N ALA A 163 -41.05 -18.97 -51.71
CA ALA A 163 -39.97 -19.16 -52.69
C ALA A 163 -39.31 -17.85 -53.20
N MET A 164 -39.35 -16.77 -52.42
CA MET A 164 -38.68 -15.49 -52.71
C MET A 164 -37.23 -15.50 -52.21
N TYR A 165 -36.40 -16.32 -52.84
CA TYR A 165 -35.05 -16.62 -52.35
C TYR A 165 -34.09 -15.41 -52.40
N ARG A 166 -34.27 -14.49 -53.35
CA ARG A 166 -33.43 -13.29 -53.48
C ARG A 166 -33.58 -12.36 -52.27
N GLU A 167 -34.81 -12.12 -51.85
CA GLU A 167 -35.10 -11.29 -50.68
C GLU A 167 -34.64 -11.98 -49.40
N ALA A 168 -34.92 -13.29 -49.27
CA ALA A 168 -34.44 -14.08 -48.15
C ALA A 168 -32.90 -14.05 -48.02
N TYR A 169 -32.17 -13.99 -49.14
CA TYR A 169 -30.71 -13.85 -49.16
C TYR A 169 -30.25 -12.47 -48.67
N LEU A 170 -30.88 -11.38 -49.13
CA LEU A 170 -30.54 -10.02 -48.68
C LEU A 170 -30.79 -9.84 -47.18
N VAL A 171 -31.96 -10.30 -46.70
CA VAL A 171 -32.31 -10.26 -45.27
C VAL A 171 -31.34 -11.11 -44.45
N GLN A 172 -30.91 -12.25 -44.99
CA GLN A 172 -29.90 -13.09 -44.35
C GLN A 172 -28.56 -12.35 -44.20
N GLN A 173 -28.15 -11.53 -45.16
CA GLN A 173 -26.93 -10.72 -45.04
C GLN A 173 -27.07 -9.62 -44.00
N VAL A 174 -28.23 -8.94 -43.96
CA VAL A 174 -28.51 -7.94 -42.93
C VAL A 174 -28.51 -8.56 -41.53
N LEU A 175 -29.17 -9.72 -41.34
CA LEU A 175 -29.19 -10.44 -40.07
C LEU A 175 -27.78 -10.83 -39.59
N ARG A 176 -26.88 -11.17 -40.52
CA ARG A 176 -25.49 -11.47 -40.19
C ARG A 176 -24.74 -10.23 -39.71
N ASN A 177 -24.89 -9.11 -40.40
CA ASN A 177 -24.27 -7.84 -40.02
C ASN A 177 -24.80 -7.37 -38.65
N LEU A 178 -26.10 -7.42 -38.42
CA LEU A 178 -26.70 -7.03 -37.13
C LEU A 178 -26.20 -7.86 -35.97
N ARG A 179 -26.03 -9.18 -36.15
CA ARG A 179 -25.44 -10.05 -35.12
C ARG A 179 -23.98 -9.69 -34.83
N LEU A 180 -23.20 -9.42 -35.87
CA LEU A 180 -21.80 -9.00 -35.72
C LEU A 180 -21.69 -7.64 -35.01
N GLU A 181 -22.56 -6.69 -35.34
CA GLU A 181 -22.63 -5.37 -34.69
C GLU A 181 -23.02 -5.47 -33.22
N GLU A 182 -24.01 -6.28 -32.88
CA GLU A 182 -24.44 -6.52 -31.50
C GLU A 182 -23.32 -7.17 -30.67
N GLU A 183 -22.62 -8.16 -31.22
CA GLU A 183 -21.46 -8.77 -30.55
C GLU A 183 -20.30 -7.78 -30.41
N SER A 184 -20.04 -6.95 -31.43
CA SER A 184 -19.01 -5.91 -31.37
C SER A 184 -19.34 -4.87 -30.30
N ARG A 185 -20.62 -4.50 -30.16
CA ARG A 185 -21.11 -3.65 -29.08
C ARG A 185 -20.92 -4.31 -27.72
N HIS A 186 -21.26 -5.58 -27.59
CA HIS A 186 -21.06 -6.34 -26.36
C HIS A 186 -19.57 -6.35 -25.94
N VAL A 187 -18.65 -6.50 -26.90
CA VAL A 187 -17.20 -6.45 -26.64
C VAL A 187 -16.74 -5.06 -26.20
N ARG A 188 -17.27 -3.99 -26.82
CA ARG A 188 -17.00 -2.62 -26.38
C ARG A 188 -17.46 -2.41 -24.94
N GLY A 189 -18.69 -2.82 -24.60
CA GLY A 189 -19.23 -2.72 -23.24
C GLY A 189 -18.39 -3.48 -22.21
N ILE A 190 -17.94 -4.69 -22.52
CA ILE A 190 -17.00 -5.43 -21.65
C ILE A 190 -15.70 -4.66 -21.49
N THR A 191 -15.16 -4.09 -22.57
CA THR A 191 -13.89 -3.36 -22.53
C THR A 191 -13.99 -2.10 -21.67
N GLU A 192 -15.09 -1.37 -21.78
CA GLU A 192 -15.40 -0.20 -20.94
C GLU A 192 -15.52 -0.59 -19.46
N GLN A 193 -16.24 -1.67 -19.16
CA GLN A 193 -16.33 -2.21 -17.79
C GLN A 193 -14.95 -2.57 -17.24
N GLN A 194 -14.11 -3.24 -18.03
CA GLN A 194 -12.76 -3.61 -17.62
C GLN A 194 -11.86 -2.38 -17.34
N MET A 195 -12.04 -1.31 -18.10
CA MET A 195 -11.33 -0.04 -17.87
C MET A 195 -11.81 0.63 -16.59
N GLU A 196 -13.12 0.62 -16.33
CA GLU A 196 -13.68 1.17 -15.11
C GLU A 196 -13.26 0.39 -13.86
N GLU A 197 -13.26 -0.95 -13.92
CA GLU A 197 -12.75 -1.80 -12.84
C GLU A 197 -11.29 -1.47 -12.48
N ARG A 198 -10.44 -1.25 -13.50
CA ARG A 198 -9.04 -0.84 -13.29
C ARG A 198 -8.95 0.52 -12.62
N ARG A 199 -9.74 1.49 -13.12
CA ARG A 199 -9.81 2.84 -12.55
C ARG A 199 -10.21 2.80 -11.08
N MET A 200 -11.27 2.07 -10.75
CA MET A 200 -11.77 1.90 -9.38
C MET A 200 -10.75 1.23 -8.48
N LEU A 201 -10.06 0.18 -8.96
CA LEU A 201 -9.01 -0.50 -8.21
C LEU A 201 -7.83 0.44 -7.90
N GLU A 202 -7.41 1.25 -8.88
CA GLU A 202 -6.34 2.24 -8.67
C GLU A 202 -6.77 3.35 -7.72
N GLU A 203 -7.99 3.87 -7.85
CA GLU A 203 -8.54 4.88 -6.95
C GLU A 203 -8.61 4.38 -5.51
N ALA A 204 -9.10 3.16 -5.30
CA ALA A 204 -9.11 2.50 -3.99
C ALA A 204 -7.69 2.35 -3.43
N HIS A 205 -6.73 1.87 -4.23
CA HIS A 205 -5.34 1.75 -3.79
C HIS A 205 -4.70 3.09 -3.43
N ARG A 206 -4.95 4.15 -4.22
CA ARG A 206 -4.47 5.52 -3.92
C ARG A 206 -5.06 6.02 -2.59
N GLN A 207 -6.32 5.71 -2.30
CA GLN A 207 -6.94 6.07 -1.04
C GLN A 207 -6.30 5.32 0.14
N GLU A 208 -6.18 3.99 0.05
CA GLU A 208 -5.50 3.18 1.08
C GLU A 208 -4.08 3.67 1.34
N PHE A 209 -3.35 4.07 0.29
CA PHE A 209 -2.00 4.59 0.40
C PHE A 209 -1.94 5.93 1.16
N ARG A 210 -2.91 6.83 0.92
CA ARG A 210 -3.02 8.09 1.67
C ARG A 210 -3.37 7.84 3.12
N GLU A 211 -4.32 6.95 3.39
CA GLU A 211 -4.73 6.57 4.75
C GLU A 211 -3.58 5.91 5.53
N PHE A 212 -2.82 5.04 4.86
CA PHE A 212 -1.60 4.46 5.40
C PHE A 212 -0.60 5.55 5.81
N HIS A 213 -0.31 6.50 4.92
CA HIS A 213 0.61 7.59 5.23
C HIS A 213 0.10 8.50 6.36
N HIS A 214 -1.18 8.83 6.35
CA HIS A 214 -1.79 9.67 7.37
C HIS A 214 -1.72 9.00 8.76
N SER A 215 -2.14 7.74 8.86
CA SER A 215 -2.09 6.98 10.12
C SER A 215 -0.68 6.78 10.63
N TRP A 216 0.30 6.57 9.73
CA TRP A 216 1.69 6.44 10.10
C TRP A 216 2.32 7.76 10.55
N ASN A 217 2.01 8.87 9.89
CA ASN A 217 2.49 10.18 10.32
C ASN A 217 1.93 10.49 11.71
N ALA A 218 0.63 10.31 11.94
CA ALA A 218 0.03 10.49 13.26
C ALA A 218 0.68 9.61 14.34
N ARG A 219 1.05 8.36 14.01
CA ARG A 219 1.78 7.46 14.93
C ARG A 219 3.20 7.97 15.24
N ILE A 220 3.90 8.54 14.25
CA ILE A 220 5.23 9.12 14.45
C ILE A 220 5.12 10.40 15.29
N ASP A 221 4.17 11.27 14.98
CA ASP A 221 3.93 12.52 15.71
C ASP A 221 3.64 12.23 17.18
N ALA A 222 2.73 11.29 17.47
CA ALA A 222 2.43 10.88 18.85
C ALA A 222 3.65 10.28 19.58
N PHE A 223 4.52 9.55 18.86
CA PHE A 223 5.76 9.04 19.44
C PHE A 223 6.74 10.17 19.75
N GLU A 224 6.89 11.15 18.86
CA GLU A 224 7.76 12.32 19.05
C GLU A 224 7.27 13.19 20.22
N GLU A 225 5.96 13.41 20.34
CA GLU A 225 5.35 14.07 21.49
C GLU A 225 5.67 13.34 22.79
N GLU A 226 5.47 12.02 22.86
CA GLU A 226 5.79 11.21 24.04
C GLU A 226 7.29 11.31 24.40
N GLN A 227 8.19 11.37 23.41
CA GLN A 227 9.62 11.50 23.67
C GLN A 227 9.99 12.88 24.23
N LEU A 228 9.37 13.94 23.70
CA LEU A 228 9.56 15.31 24.21
C LEU A 228 9.07 15.41 25.66
N GLU A 229 7.90 14.86 25.97
CA GLU A 229 7.38 14.82 27.34
C GLU A 229 8.32 14.06 28.29
N ALA A 230 8.85 12.91 27.85
CA ALA A 230 9.79 12.13 28.64
C ALA A 230 11.12 12.86 28.89
N GLU A 231 11.64 13.58 27.89
CA GLU A 231 12.86 14.40 28.05
C GLU A 231 12.60 15.59 28.98
N LEU A 232 11.47 16.30 28.83
CA LEU A 232 11.09 17.40 29.71
C LEU A 232 10.94 16.93 31.16
N ALA A 233 10.22 15.84 31.41
CA ALA A 233 10.04 15.29 32.76
C ALA A 233 11.39 14.88 33.40
N LEU A 234 12.32 14.35 32.61
CA LEU A 234 13.66 14.03 33.08
C LEU A 234 14.42 15.31 33.46
N LEU A 235 14.42 16.33 32.58
CA LEU A 235 15.10 17.60 32.84
C LEU A 235 14.52 18.34 34.05
N GLU A 236 13.21 18.35 34.21
CA GLU A 236 12.53 18.92 35.38
C GLU A 236 12.98 18.24 36.67
N ARG A 237 12.99 16.89 36.69
CA ARG A 237 13.51 16.13 37.82
C ARG A 237 14.97 16.45 38.11
N GLN A 238 15.82 16.52 37.08
CA GLN A 238 17.23 16.86 37.23
C GLN A 238 17.42 18.27 37.80
N ASN A 239 16.61 19.23 37.36
CA ASN A 239 16.60 20.60 37.86
C ASN A 239 16.15 20.66 39.33
N GLU A 240 15.10 19.94 39.72
CA GLU A 240 14.71 19.84 41.12
C GLU A 240 15.82 19.25 42.01
N GLU A 241 16.50 18.22 41.53
CA GLU A 241 17.65 17.61 42.23
C GLU A 241 18.79 18.63 42.39
N LEU A 242 19.09 19.42 41.36
CA LEU A 242 20.06 20.52 41.40
C LEU A 242 19.67 21.59 42.43
N LEU A 243 18.40 22.03 42.41
CA LEU A 243 17.90 23.03 43.36
C LEU A 243 17.95 22.51 44.80
N ARG A 244 17.63 21.23 45.03
CA ARG A 244 17.76 20.59 46.35
C ARG A 244 19.21 20.51 46.79
N PHE A 245 20.12 20.15 45.89
CA PHE A 245 21.55 20.12 46.17
C PHE A 245 22.11 21.51 46.52
N GLN A 246 21.71 22.55 45.79
CA GLN A 246 22.11 23.93 46.10
C GLN A 246 21.55 24.43 47.44
N LYS A 247 20.35 23.99 47.84
CA LYS A 247 19.80 24.27 49.17
C LYS A 247 20.59 23.53 50.25
N GLU A 248 20.88 22.24 50.03
CA GLU A 248 21.73 21.46 50.94
C GLU A 248 23.11 22.10 51.14
N MET A 249 23.72 22.63 50.08
CA MET A 249 24.98 23.38 50.17
C MET A 249 24.88 24.63 51.02
N ARG A 250 23.79 25.40 50.87
CA ARG A 250 23.55 26.63 51.64
C ARG A 250 23.24 26.34 53.12
N ASP A 251 22.45 25.31 53.37
CA ASP A 251 21.99 24.93 54.71
C ASP A 251 23.04 24.09 55.47
N PHE A 252 24.13 23.70 54.80
CA PHE A 252 25.19 22.91 55.40
C PHE A 252 25.93 23.71 56.49
N GLN A 253 25.48 23.51 57.73
CA GLN A 253 26.20 23.95 58.92
C GLN A 253 27.10 22.81 59.42
N PRO A 254 28.42 23.01 59.51
CA PRO A 254 29.29 22.02 60.14
C PRO A 254 28.88 21.82 61.59
N ARG A 255 28.46 20.60 61.92
CA ARG A 255 27.96 20.27 63.25
C ARG A 255 29.00 20.37 64.37
N LEU A 256 30.29 20.54 64.05
CA LEU A 256 31.39 20.98 64.91
C LEU A 256 32.65 21.07 64.04
N ILE A 257 33.23 22.27 63.86
CA ILE A 257 34.57 22.39 63.29
C ILE A 257 35.53 21.76 64.30
N LYS A 258 36.16 20.64 63.91
CA LYS A 258 37.17 19.99 64.74
C LYS A 258 38.46 20.81 64.64
N PHE A 259 38.63 21.74 65.57
CA PHE A 259 39.85 22.53 65.67
C PHE A 259 41.09 21.64 65.84
N SER A 260 42.22 22.08 65.30
CA SER A 260 43.48 21.36 65.46
C SER A 260 43.86 21.24 66.93
N ARG A 261 44.53 20.14 67.26
CA ARG A 261 45.09 19.92 68.60
C ARG A 261 46.01 21.07 69.02
N SER A 262 46.78 21.63 68.09
CA SER A 262 47.65 22.79 68.30
C SER A 262 46.88 24.06 68.70
N LEU A 263 45.68 24.27 68.16
CA LEU A 263 44.83 25.39 68.55
C LEU A 263 44.35 25.23 70.00
N LEU A 264 43.85 24.04 70.35
CA LEU A 264 43.39 23.73 71.71
C LEU A 264 44.51 23.89 72.74
N GLU A 265 45.70 23.36 72.44
CA GLU A 265 46.89 23.51 73.29
C GLU A 265 47.33 24.98 73.41
N SER A 266 47.22 25.77 72.34
CA SER A 266 47.54 27.19 72.35
C SER A 266 46.54 28.01 73.18
N ARG A 267 45.24 27.69 73.11
CA ARG A 267 44.20 28.30 73.94
C ARG A 267 44.34 27.92 75.42
N LEU A 268 44.75 26.69 75.73
CA LEU A 268 45.05 26.27 77.11
C LEU A 268 46.27 27.02 77.68
N ARG A 269 47.34 27.17 76.89
CA ARG A 269 48.51 27.99 77.28
C ARG A 269 48.14 29.45 77.51
N GLN A 270 47.35 30.04 76.61
CA GLN A 270 46.81 31.40 76.76
C GLN A 270 46.07 31.55 78.10
N GLN A 271 45.16 30.62 78.44
CA GLN A 271 44.41 30.66 79.69
C GLN A 271 45.32 30.51 80.92
N THR A 272 46.35 29.66 80.83
CA THR A 272 47.29 29.41 81.93
C THR A 272 48.14 30.66 82.21
N LEU A 273 48.68 31.31 81.18
CA LEU A 273 49.44 32.56 81.31
C LEU A 273 48.58 33.70 81.88
N ALA A 274 47.32 33.79 81.45
CA ALA A 274 46.37 34.75 82.01
C ALA A 274 46.08 34.51 83.50
N LYS A 275 45.91 33.24 83.93
CA LYS A 275 45.75 32.87 85.34
C LYS A 275 46.99 33.23 86.18
N GLN A 276 48.17 33.14 85.60
CA GLN A 276 49.44 33.53 86.21
C GLN A 276 49.68 35.05 86.21
N ARG A 277 48.76 35.84 85.64
CA ARG A 277 48.84 37.30 85.46
C ARG A 277 49.95 37.78 84.51
N ASP A 278 50.50 36.89 83.68
CA ASP A 278 51.40 37.27 82.59
C ASP A 278 50.57 37.65 81.34
N TYR A 279 50.15 38.91 81.31
CA TYR A 279 49.29 39.41 80.23
C TYR A 279 50.04 39.59 78.90
N VAL A 280 51.34 39.88 78.94
CA VAL A 280 52.14 40.07 77.72
C VAL A 280 52.33 38.74 77.01
N GLY A 281 52.71 37.69 77.76
CA GLY A 281 52.79 36.33 77.23
C GLY A 281 51.44 35.80 76.75
N ALA A 282 50.36 36.06 77.51
CA ALA A 282 49.01 35.67 77.10
C ALA A 282 48.57 36.35 75.79
N GLN A 283 48.90 37.62 75.58
CA GLN A 283 48.57 38.34 74.36
C GLN A 283 49.35 37.81 73.14
N ALA A 284 50.64 37.50 73.30
CA ALA A 284 51.42 36.85 72.24
C ALA A 284 50.85 35.47 71.87
N GLN A 285 50.48 34.67 72.88
CA GLN A 285 49.85 33.37 72.67
C GLN A 285 48.46 33.47 72.04
N LYS A 286 47.70 34.54 72.33
CA LYS A 286 46.41 34.84 71.68
C LYS A 286 46.60 35.06 70.18
N VAL A 287 47.54 35.92 69.76
CA VAL A 287 47.82 36.17 68.33
C VAL A 287 48.23 34.88 67.63
N HIS A 288 49.06 34.05 68.28
CA HIS A 288 49.43 32.75 67.74
C HIS A 288 48.22 31.79 67.59
N ALA A 289 47.33 31.75 68.58
CA ALA A 289 46.11 30.94 68.51
C ALA A 289 45.16 31.44 67.40
N GLU A 290 44.99 32.75 67.23
CA GLU A 290 44.18 33.34 66.15
C GLU A 290 44.73 33.00 64.76
N ALA A 291 46.06 32.99 64.58
CA ALA A 291 46.67 32.56 63.33
C ALA A 291 46.40 31.08 63.00
N ILE A 292 46.45 30.19 64.00
CA ILE A 292 46.12 28.77 63.82
C ILE A 292 44.62 28.61 63.52
N GLU A 293 43.75 29.37 64.18
CA GLU A 293 42.30 29.34 63.99
C GLU A 293 41.91 29.73 62.56
N LEU A 294 42.53 30.76 62.00
CA LEU A 294 42.34 31.16 60.60
C LEU A 294 42.76 30.04 59.64
N ALA A 295 43.96 29.46 59.84
CA ALA A 295 44.46 28.38 58.98
C ALA A 295 43.58 27.11 59.05
N ASP A 296 43.09 26.76 60.24
CA ASP A 296 42.14 25.65 60.41
C ASP A 296 40.80 25.95 59.73
N GLY A 297 40.33 27.21 59.79
CA GLY A 297 39.14 27.69 59.09
C GLY A 297 39.25 27.52 57.58
N GLU A 298 40.33 28.01 56.97
CA GLU A 298 40.60 27.87 55.53
C GLU A 298 40.68 26.40 55.10
N ARG A 299 41.37 25.55 55.87
CA ARG A 299 41.45 24.11 55.60
C ARG A 299 40.07 23.45 55.63
N PHE A 300 39.23 23.84 56.59
CA PHE A 300 37.87 23.33 56.70
C PHE A 300 37.01 23.77 55.50
N GLU A 301 37.11 25.03 55.09
CA GLU A 301 36.39 25.54 53.91
C GLU A 301 36.84 24.87 52.62
N ALA A 302 38.14 24.65 52.44
CA ALA A 302 38.69 23.90 51.29
C ALA A 302 38.21 22.44 51.28
N ALA A 303 38.21 21.76 52.43
CA ALA A 303 37.67 20.41 52.55
C ALA A 303 36.17 20.35 52.26
N ARG A 304 35.41 21.38 52.67
CA ARG A 304 33.98 21.52 52.37
C ARG A 304 33.76 21.72 50.86
N ALA A 305 34.51 22.64 50.23
CA ALA A 305 34.40 22.92 48.81
C ALA A 305 34.69 21.66 47.96
N THR A 306 35.80 20.98 48.23
CA THR A 306 36.18 19.74 47.53
C THR A 306 35.18 18.61 47.69
N LEU A 307 34.51 18.51 48.86
CA LEU A 307 33.44 17.53 49.06
C LEU A 307 32.24 17.83 48.17
N PHE A 308 31.82 19.09 48.08
CA PHE A 308 30.68 19.49 47.26
C PHE A 308 30.99 19.39 45.77
N GLU A 309 32.18 19.80 45.32
CA GLU A 309 32.63 19.66 43.93
C GLU A 309 32.57 18.19 43.46
N ARG A 310 33.04 17.25 44.29
CA ARG A 310 32.97 15.82 43.96
C ARG A 310 31.53 15.32 43.82
N ARG A 311 30.65 15.80 44.71
CA ARG A 311 29.24 15.40 44.74
C ARG A 311 28.47 15.99 43.55
N GLU A 312 28.74 17.24 43.22
CA GLU A 312 28.22 17.95 42.05
C GLU A 312 28.67 17.27 40.76
N TYR A 313 29.97 16.97 40.63
CA TYR A 313 30.52 16.24 39.48
C TYR A 313 29.83 14.87 39.30
N ALA A 314 29.69 14.09 40.38
CA ALA A 314 29.04 12.78 40.32
C ALA A 314 27.57 12.89 39.90
N MET A 315 26.87 13.93 40.36
CA MET A 315 25.48 14.17 40.02
C MET A 315 25.30 14.63 38.57
N HIS A 316 26.11 15.57 38.08
CA HIS A 316 26.12 15.96 36.66
C HIS A 316 26.45 14.79 35.75
N HIS A 317 27.44 13.99 36.11
CA HIS A 317 27.78 12.79 35.36
C HIS A 317 26.61 11.80 35.31
N ARG A 318 25.88 11.60 36.43
CA ARG A 318 24.66 10.80 36.45
C ARG A 318 23.59 11.36 35.51
N HIS A 319 23.33 12.67 35.57
CA HIS A 319 22.35 13.33 34.70
C HIS A 319 22.68 13.18 33.21
N GLN A 320 23.96 13.32 32.84
CA GLN A 320 24.44 13.09 31.48
C GLN A 320 24.23 11.63 31.03
N GLN A 321 24.51 10.66 31.91
CA GLN A 321 24.29 9.25 31.61
C GLN A 321 22.80 8.91 31.42
N GLU A 322 21.92 9.48 32.25
CA GLU A 322 20.47 9.32 32.14
C GLU A 322 19.95 9.87 30.80
N LEU A 323 20.37 11.08 30.42
CA LEU A 323 20.02 11.70 29.13
C LEU A 323 20.56 10.88 27.95
N TYR A 324 21.80 10.42 28.02
CA TYR A 324 22.38 9.56 26.98
C TYR A 324 21.60 8.25 26.84
N ALA A 325 21.27 7.60 27.94
CA ALA A 325 20.48 6.36 27.93
C ALA A 325 19.07 6.58 27.36
N LEU A 326 18.44 7.72 27.64
CA LEU A 326 17.15 8.09 27.05
C LEU A 326 17.28 8.27 25.53
N ARG A 327 18.26 9.06 25.06
CA ARG A 327 18.52 9.29 23.63
C ARG A 327 18.77 8.00 22.86
N MET A 328 19.60 7.09 23.39
CA MET A 328 19.84 5.80 22.76
C MET A 328 18.56 4.95 22.64
N LYS A 329 17.66 5.01 23.64
CA LYS A 329 16.35 4.32 23.58
C LYS A 329 15.44 4.95 22.52
N VAL A 330 15.37 6.27 22.47
CA VAL A 330 14.61 7.04 21.47
C VAL A 330 15.07 6.68 20.06
N GLU A 331 16.37 6.74 19.79
CA GLU A 331 16.96 6.41 18.50
C GLU A 331 16.69 4.96 18.09
N SER A 332 16.88 4.01 19.02
CA SER A 332 16.57 2.61 18.77
C SER A 332 15.10 2.39 18.42
N ARG A 333 14.18 3.04 19.14
CA ARG A 333 12.74 2.94 18.90
C ARG A 333 12.34 3.60 17.59
N ARG A 334 12.94 4.75 17.24
CA ARG A 334 12.74 5.43 15.95
C ARG A 334 13.14 4.52 14.79
N LEU A 335 14.33 3.93 14.83
CA LEU A 335 14.81 2.99 13.82
C LEU A 335 13.88 1.76 13.68
N TYR A 336 13.34 1.28 14.81
CA TYR A 336 12.35 0.22 14.80
C TYR A 336 11.07 0.63 14.07
N LEU A 337 10.50 1.81 14.39
CA LEU A 337 9.30 2.33 13.73
C LEU A 337 9.51 2.55 12.23
N GLU A 338 10.68 3.05 11.82
CA GLU A 338 11.04 3.23 10.41
C GLU A 338 11.09 1.89 9.66
N ARG A 339 11.69 0.86 10.26
CA ARG A 339 11.71 -0.50 9.69
C ARG A 339 10.30 -1.08 9.62
N TYR A 340 9.51 -0.90 10.66
CA TYR A 340 8.14 -1.41 10.72
C TYR A 340 7.24 -0.74 9.67
N ARG A 341 7.38 0.58 9.47
CA ARG A 341 6.69 1.33 8.40
C ARG A 341 7.03 0.79 7.02
N LYS A 342 8.31 0.51 6.76
CA LYS A 342 8.75 -0.07 5.48
C LYS A 342 8.11 -1.45 5.25
N GLN A 343 8.11 -2.32 6.26
CA GLN A 343 7.50 -3.64 6.16
C GLN A 343 6.00 -3.59 5.89
N GLU A 344 5.25 -2.75 6.62
CA GLU A 344 3.81 -2.61 6.35
C GLU A 344 3.52 -2.00 4.97
N LEU A 345 4.34 -1.06 4.52
CA LEU A 345 4.26 -0.50 3.17
C LEU A 345 4.47 -1.59 2.10
N ASP A 346 5.48 -2.45 2.26
CA ASP A 346 5.77 -3.55 1.35
C ASP A 346 4.59 -4.54 1.28
N VAL A 347 3.98 -4.85 2.43
CA VAL A 347 2.79 -5.71 2.49
C VAL A 347 1.60 -5.07 1.75
N LEU A 348 1.38 -3.78 1.93
CA LEU A 348 0.31 -3.03 1.25
C LEU A 348 0.52 -3.03 -0.28
N LEU A 349 1.75 -2.79 -0.73
CA LEU A 349 2.09 -2.84 -2.16
C LEU A 349 1.93 -4.25 -2.74
N GLN A 350 2.38 -5.27 -2.01
CA GLN A 350 2.23 -6.65 -2.44
C GLN A 350 0.76 -7.06 -2.55
N ARG A 351 -0.09 -6.62 -1.62
CA ARG A 351 -1.55 -6.83 -1.70
C ARG A 351 -2.12 -6.23 -2.97
N TYR A 352 -1.79 -4.97 -3.29
CA TYR A 352 -2.22 -4.31 -4.53
C TYR A 352 -1.77 -5.08 -5.78
N ILE A 353 -0.49 -5.47 -5.85
CA ILE A 353 0.06 -6.23 -6.99
C ILE A 353 -0.70 -7.55 -7.19
N ASN A 354 -0.99 -8.26 -6.10
CA ASN A 354 -1.71 -9.53 -6.15
C ASN A 354 -3.15 -9.35 -6.65
N ILE A 355 -3.88 -8.36 -6.13
CA ILE A 355 -5.26 -8.06 -6.55
C ILE A 355 -5.27 -7.63 -8.02
N ARG A 356 -4.37 -6.74 -8.42
CA ARG A 356 -4.26 -6.28 -9.82
C ARG A 356 -3.98 -7.44 -10.76
N ARG A 357 -3.02 -8.31 -10.44
CA ARG A 357 -2.72 -9.51 -11.25
C ARG A 357 -3.91 -10.46 -11.34
N SER A 358 -4.65 -10.66 -10.25
CA SER A 358 -5.85 -11.50 -10.24
C SER A 358 -6.94 -10.92 -11.14
N MET A 359 -7.21 -9.63 -11.05
CA MET A 359 -8.17 -8.92 -11.91
C MET A 359 -7.72 -8.99 -13.38
N GLU A 360 -6.46 -8.69 -13.69
CA GLU A 360 -5.93 -8.79 -15.05
C GLU A 360 -6.08 -10.20 -15.63
N SER A 361 -5.85 -11.23 -14.80
CA SER A 361 -6.07 -12.63 -15.19
C SER A 361 -7.54 -12.90 -15.53
N GLN A 362 -8.48 -12.44 -14.71
CA GLN A 362 -9.92 -12.57 -14.96
C GLN A 362 -10.33 -11.84 -16.25
N GLN A 363 -9.87 -10.59 -16.44
CA GLN A 363 -10.14 -9.82 -17.65
C GLN A 363 -9.57 -10.48 -18.91
N ASN A 364 -8.37 -11.08 -18.82
CA ASN A 364 -7.78 -11.83 -19.92
C ASN A 364 -8.59 -13.08 -20.28
N ILE A 365 -9.14 -13.80 -19.28
CA ILE A 365 -10.03 -14.95 -19.53
C ILE A 365 -11.30 -14.49 -20.25
N VAL A 366 -11.92 -13.39 -19.80
CA VAL A 366 -13.12 -12.82 -20.44
C VAL A 366 -12.80 -12.39 -21.87
N ARG A 367 -11.73 -11.61 -22.08
CA ARG A 367 -11.27 -11.17 -23.40
C ARG A 367 -11.02 -12.34 -24.35
N ASN A 368 -10.37 -13.42 -23.89
CA ASN A 368 -10.17 -14.61 -24.70
C ASN A 368 -11.48 -15.27 -25.10
N LYS A 369 -12.45 -15.41 -24.17
CA LYS A 369 -13.78 -15.97 -24.47
C LYS A 369 -14.53 -15.10 -25.49
N THR A 370 -14.61 -13.80 -25.25
CA THR A 370 -15.34 -12.86 -26.13
C THR A 370 -14.67 -12.75 -27.51
N GLY A 371 -13.35 -12.70 -27.57
CA GLY A 371 -12.60 -12.71 -28.83
C GLY A 371 -12.82 -13.99 -29.66
N THR A 372 -12.95 -15.15 -29.01
CA THR A 372 -13.31 -16.39 -29.74
C THR A 372 -14.74 -16.39 -30.25
N LEU A 373 -15.68 -15.75 -29.54
CA LEU A 373 -17.06 -15.59 -29.99
C LEU A 373 -17.10 -14.71 -31.25
N LEU A 374 -16.54 -13.50 -31.18
CA LEU A 374 -16.43 -12.60 -32.34
C LEU A 374 -15.80 -13.28 -33.55
N LEU A 375 -14.71 -14.03 -33.35
CA LEU A 375 -14.02 -14.71 -34.43
C LEU A 375 -14.89 -15.80 -35.09
N LYS A 376 -15.71 -16.53 -34.32
CA LYS A 376 -16.65 -17.52 -34.87
C LYS A 376 -17.70 -16.85 -35.76
N HIS A 377 -18.24 -15.72 -35.32
CA HIS A 377 -19.28 -15.00 -36.06
C HIS A 377 -18.71 -14.28 -37.29
N ALA A 378 -17.50 -13.72 -37.19
CA ALA A 378 -16.80 -13.12 -38.32
C ALA A 378 -16.34 -14.15 -39.37
N CYS A 379 -15.82 -15.32 -38.96
CA CYS A 379 -15.40 -16.37 -39.91
C CYS A 379 -16.58 -16.99 -40.67
N ASN A 380 -17.81 -16.93 -40.12
CA ASN A 380 -19.03 -17.30 -40.83
C ASN A 380 -19.37 -16.34 -41.99
N MET A 381 -18.66 -15.20 -42.12
CA MET A 381 -18.81 -14.23 -43.22
C MET A 381 -17.88 -14.50 -44.43
N LYS A 382 -16.94 -15.45 -44.33
CA LYS A 382 -15.88 -15.66 -45.33
C LYS A 382 -16.32 -16.30 -46.66
N THR A 383 -17.62 -16.43 -46.95
CA THR A 383 -18.06 -16.78 -48.31
C THR A 383 -17.87 -15.62 -49.30
N ASP A 384 -17.71 -14.38 -48.79
CA ASP A 384 -17.46 -13.19 -49.59
C ASP A 384 -16.16 -12.52 -49.10
N ASN A 385 -15.30 -12.05 -50.01
CA ASN A 385 -13.97 -11.46 -49.74
C ASN A 385 -13.95 -10.20 -48.83
N SER A 386 -15.09 -9.82 -48.24
CA SER A 386 -15.30 -8.65 -47.38
C SER A 386 -15.05 -8.91 -45.88
N GLY A 387 -15.09 -10.16 -45.41
CA GLY A 387 -14.97 -10.48 -43.97
C GLY A 387 -13.58 -10.24 -43.36
N THR A 388 -12.54 -10.10 -44.18
CA THR A 388 -11.15 -9.95 -43.73
C THR A 388 -10.85 -8.55 -43.19
N ALA A 389 -11.52 -7.51 -43.69
CA ALA A 389 -11.28 -6.11 -43.28
C ALA A 389 -11.73 -5.83 -41.84
N VAL A 390 -12.90 -6.34 -41.43
CA VAL A 390 -13.47 -6.12 -40.09
C VAL A 390 -12.64 -6.80 -38.98
N LEU A 391 -12.01 -7.94 -39.30
CA LEU A 391 -11.09 -8.63 -38.38
C LEU A 391 -9.80 -7.84 -38.13
N VAL A 392 -9.29 -7.13 -39.15
CA VAL A 392 -8.07 -6.32 -39.06
C VAL A 392 -8.31 -5.06 -38.22
N GLU A 393 -9.47 -4.43 -38.34
CA GLU A 393 -9.82 -3.24 -37.57
C GLU A 393 -10.05 -3.57 -36.07
N SER A 394 -10.67 -4.72 -35.78
CA SER A 394 -10.85 -5.20 -34.40
C SER A 394 -9.55 -5.70 -33.75
N ALA A 395 -8.53 -6.06 -34.54
CA ALA A 395 -7.20 -6.42 -34.04
C ALA A 395 -6.38 -5.22 -33.53
N GLY A 396 -6.64 -4.02 -34.04
CA GLY A 396 -6.01 -2.78 -33.55
C GLY A 396 -6.51 -2.32 -32.18
N SER A 397 -7.73 -2.71 -31.79
CA SER A 397 -8.35 -2.32 -30.51
C SER A 397 -7.92 -3.17 -29.31
N GLY A 398 -7.07 -4.18 -29.52
CA GLY A 398 -6.64 -5.10 -28.46
C GLY A 398 -7.76 -6.02 -27.97
N ALA A 399 -8.85 -6.17 -28.72
CA ALA A 399 -10.00 -7.03 -28.39
C ALA A 399 -9.66 -8.53 -28.48
N PHE A 400 -8.67 -8.91 -29.29
CA PHE A 400 -8.23 -10.29 -29.43
C PHE A 400 -7.04 -10.57 -28.49
N GLY A 401 -7.24 -11.50 -27.54
CA GLY A 401 -6.16 -11.95 -26.67
C GLY A 401 -4.99 -12.58 -27.43
N THR A 402 -3.85 -12.72 -26.76
CA THR A 402 -2.56 -13.14 -27.35
C THR A 402 -2.61 -14.48 -28.10
N VAL A 403 -3.55 -15.37 -27.77
CA VAL A 403 -3.73 -16.66 -28.45
C VAL A 403 -4.32 -16.49 -29.86
N VAL A 404 -5.24 -15.54 -30.04
CA VAL A 404 -5.85 -15.25 -31.35
C VAL A 404 -4.86 -14.51 -32.24
N GLN A 405 -4.08 -13.57 -31.68
CA GLN A 405 -2.94 -12.94 -32.40
C GLN A 405 -1.91 -13.98 -32.86
N ARG A 406 -1.58 -14.98 -32.02
CA ARG A 406 -0.63 -16.04 -32.41
C ARG A 406 -1.16 -16.91 -33.54
N ARG A 407 -2.46 -17.26 -33.53
CA ARG A 407 -3.08 -18.00 -34.64
C ARG A 407 -3.12 -17.19 -35.93
N GLN A 408 -3.50 -15.91 -35.87
CA GLN A 408 -3.50 -15.03 -37.05
C GLN A 408 -2.08 -14.82 -37.61
N ALA A 409 -1.08 -14.65 -36.73
CA ALA A 409 0.32 -14.56 -37.16
C ALA A 409 0.82 -15.85 -37.81
N HIS A 410 0.44 -17.02 -37.27
CA HIS A 410 0.74 -18.30 -37.91
C HIS A 410 0.03 -18.48 -39.25
N GLU A 411 -1.23 -18.07 -39.39
CA GLU A 411 -1.98 -18.14 -40.64
C GLU A 411 -1.44 -17.19 -41.72
N LEU A 412 -0.97 -15.99 -41.34
CA LEU A 412 -0.35 -15.03 -42.27
C LEU A 412 1.08 -15.44 -42.69
N HIS A 413 1.82 -16.17 -41.84
CA HIS A 413 3.14 -16.70 -42.18
C HIS A 413 3.12 -18.09 -42.85
N ALA A 414 1.95 -18.72 -42.99
CA ALA A 414 1.84 -20.11 -43.46
C ALA A 414 2.06 -20.38 -44.97
N PRO A 415 2.12 -19.41 -45.91
CA PRO A 415 2.40 -19.75 -47.31
C PRO A 415 3.65 -19.05 -47.86
N LEU A 416 4.84 -19.27 -47.27
CA LEU A 416 6.10 -18.99 -47.97
C LEU A 416 7.18 -20.09 -47.80
N SER A 417 7.09 -20.95 -46.77
CA SER A 417 8.14 -21.93 -46.50
C SER A 417 8.14 -23.20 -47.37
N GLN A 418 7.10 -23.43 -48.18
CA GLN A 418 7.06 -24.57 -49.12
C GLN A 418 7.55 -24.22 -50.54
N ALA A 419 7.61 -22.94 -50.92
CA ALA A 419 8.12 -22.52 -52.22
C ALA A 419 9.65 -22.30 -52.22
N GLU A 420 10.24 -21.85 -51.10
CA GLU A 420 11.69 -21.60 -51.03
C GLU A 420 12.54 -22.86 -50.80
N ARG A 421 11.94 -23.97 -50.32
CA ARG A 421 12.65 -25.25 -50.15
C ARG A 421 12.85 -26.03 -51.44
N ALA A 422 12.14 -25.70 -52.52
CA ALA A 422 12.32 -26.35 -53.83
C ALA A 422 13.45 -25.73 -54.68
N SER A 423 13.95 -24.54 -54.30
CA SER A 423 14.97 -23.82 -55.08
C SER A 423 16.39 -23.94 -54.53
N ALA A 424 16.59 -24.59 -53.38
CA ALA A 424 17.89 -24.67 -52.70
C ALA A 424 18.68 -25.98 -52.94
N GLU A 425 18.13 -26.96 -53.69
CA GLU A 425 18.79 -28.27 -53.90
C GLU A 425 19.56 -28.42 -55.23
N VAL A 426 19.75 -27.36 -56.03
CA VAL A 426 20.38 -27.47 -57.38
C VAL A 426 21.75 -26.78 -57.50
N HIS A 427 22.37 -26.30 -56.42
CA HIS A 427 23.65 -25.61 -56.52
C HIS A 427 24.65 -25.97 -55.42
N ASP A 428 25.01 -27.26 -55.32
CA ASP A 428 26.29 -27.61 -54.70
C ASP A 428 26.94 -28.78 -55.44
N GLY A 429 27.65 -28.43 -56.51
CA GLY A 429 28.31 -29.39 -57.38
C GLY A 429 29.22 -28.68 -58.35
N SER A 430 30.27 -28.02 -57.84
CA SER A 430 31.54 -27.77 -58.55
C SER A 430 32.46 -26.82 -57.78
N ARG A 431 33.50 -27.34 -57.12
CA ARG A 431 34.92 -27.10 -57.51
C ARG A 431 35.89 -27.59 -56.45
N LEU A 432 36.53 -28.71 -56.79
CA LEU A 432 37.94 -28.96 -56.50
C LEU A 432 38.79 -28.09 -57.45
N LEU A 433 39.74 -27.34 -56.88
CA LEU A 433 41.17 -27.27 -57.24
C LEU A 433 41.84 -26.15 -56.44
#